data_AF-A0AAJ0G7M2-F1
#
_entry.id   AF-A0AAJ0G7M2-F1
#
_cell.length_a   1.000
_cell.length_b   1.000
_cell.length_c   1.000
_cell.angle_alpha   90.00
_cell.angle_beta   90.00
_cell.angle_gamma   90.00
#
_symmetry.space_group_name_H-M   'P 1'
#
loop_
_entity.id
_entity.type
_entity.pdbx_description
1 polymer ?
#
loop_
_entity_poly.entity_id
_entity_poly.type
_entity_poly.pdbx_seq_one_letter_code
_entity_poly.pdbx_strand_id
1 'polypeptide(L)'
;MPQVREEINQLIKKTELELVNLGDARPTPGHLRVFLSRIAMRFHSLTAAALHGDYHGVEAAFFERPGDACGYARLRAVIHNLNTEFATELREHGQSMKVTARSDSGSDTHDSASDDTADDNRHVSLAEMNAFILKLYRRTRGRELPGNYNHVLLAELFHFQSERWKIIAYEHLTAVFDQVRLFVEDVVQHITTDGSVSTEVFDRIHIYLEESRSRADEELERLWDDNSHQPITYNHYYTDNIQNARANATRYRIKQAMHNASVGVYNGKLHISNTVADAEKLLHALQRQVSVDMEEQACSEVLAGFSAYYKVARKTFVDNICIQVVERHILRGLPDLFSPESVAAYTDEDLQRIAGEGDERMTKRKQLQDLRENLIAALSDLRR
;
A
#
# COMPACT_ATOMS: atom_id res chain seq x y z
N MET A 1 -47.95 21.35 48.49
CA MET A 1 -47.82 21.41 47.01
C MET A 1 -46.82 20.36 46.51
N PRO A 2 -47.17 19.07 46.44
CA PRO A 2 -46.25 18.00 46.01
C PRO A 2 -46.01 17.98 44.50
N GLN A 3 -47.06 18.19 43.69
CA GLN A 3 -47.00 18.16 42.22
C GLN A 3 -46.08 19.27 41.66
N VAL A 4 -46.19 20.50 42.16
CA VAL A 4 -45.35 21.63 41.73
C VAL A 4 -43.86 21.37 42.02
N ARG A 5 -43.53 20.71 43.13
CA ARG A 5 -42.14 20.33 43.45
C ARG A 5 -41.62 19.27 42.47
N GLU A 6 -42.46 18.32 42.07
CA GLU A 6 -42.10 17.29 41.10
C GLU A 6 -41.85 17.90 39.71
N GLU A 7 -42.71 18.81 39.27
CA GLU A 7 -42.54 19.54 37.99
C GLU A 7 -41.25 20.37 37.97
N ILE A 8 -40.93 21.11 39.03
CA ILE A 8 -39.68 21.88 39.13
C ILE A 8 -38.46 20.94 39.10
N ASN A 9 -38.51 19.81 39.79
CA ASN A 9 -37.43 18.82 39.75
C ASN A 9 -37.23 18.23 38.33
N GLN A 10 -38.31 17.96 37.59
CA GLN A 10 -38.23 17.49 36.20
C GLN A 10 -37.62 18.55 35.29
N LEU A 11 -38.01 19.82 35.45
CA LEU A 11 -37.44 20.96 34.73
C LEU A 11 -35.94 21.13 35.03
N ILE A 12 -35.52 21.06 36.30
CA ILE A 12 -34.10 21.10 36.68
C ILE A 12 -33.32 19.99 35.98
N LYS A 13 -33.82 18.74 36.03
CA LYS A 13 -33.16 17.61 35.35
C LYS A 13 -33.03 17.83 33.85
N LYS A 14 -34.07 18.37 33.20
CA LYS A 14 -34.05 18.69 31.77
C LYS A 14 -33.03 19.78 31.45
N THR A 15 -33.02 20.88 32.21
CA THR A 15 -32.08 21.98 32.05
C THR A 15 -30.63 21.54 32.31
N GLU A 16 -30.40 20.70 33.31
CA GLU A 16 -29.08 20.11 33.58
C GLU A 16 -28.63 19.20 32.45
N LEU A 17 -29.53 18.40 31.88
CA LEU A 17 -29.23 17.57 30.71
C LEU A 17 -28.90 18.41 29.48
N GLU A 18 -29.63 19.50 29.25
CA GLU A 18 -29.31 20.46 28.16
C GLU A 18 -27.96 21.16 28.38
N LEU A 19 -27.60 21.49 29.62
CA LEU A 19 -26.28 22.05 29.96
C LEU A 19 -25.15 21.04 29.76
N VAL A 20 -25.37 19.77 30.14
CA VAL A 20 -24.42 18.68 29.87
C VAL A 20 -24.23 18.49 28.36
N ASN A 21 -25.31 18.54 27.58
CA ASN A 21 -25.26 18.43 26.12
C ASN A 21 -24.51 19.60 25.46
N LEU A 22 -24.47 20.79 26.10
CA LEU A 22 -23.67 21.91 25.62
C LEU A 22 -22.16 21.74 25.89
N GLY A 23 -21.77 20.80 26.76
CA GLY A 23 -20.40 20.56 27.18
C GLY A 23 -19.89 21.56 28.23
N ASP A 24 -18.64 21.42 28.65
CA ASP A 24 -17.99 22.33 29.60
C ASP A 24 -17.91 23.76 29.04
N ALA A 25 -18.16 24.77 29.87
CA ALA A 25 -18.02 26.17 29.47
C ALA A 25 -16.54 26.51 29.25
N ARG A 26 -16.24 27.21 28.15
CA ARG A 26 -14.86 27.58 27.76
C ARG A 26 -14.64 29.10 27.71
N PRO A 27 -14.76 29.84 28.83
CA PRO A 27 -14.76 31.30 28.83
C PRO A 27 -13.37 31.94 28.75
N THR A 28 -12.28 31.18 28.92
CA THR A 28 -10.91 31.71 28.89
C THR A 28 -10.00 30.87 28.00
N PRO A 29 -8.90 31.44 27.49
CA PRO A 29 -7.91 30.68 26.72
C PRO A 29 -7.37 29.45 27.46
N GLY A 30 -7.24 29.52 28.79
CA GLY A 30 -6.85 28.37 29.61
C GLY A 30 -7.86 27.21 29.52
N HIS A 31 -9.16 27.50 29.56
CA HIS A 31 -10.20 26.47 29.39
C HIS A 31 -10.21 25.88 27.98
N LEU A 32 -10.02 26.73 26.95
CA LEU A 32 -9.91 26.28 25.55
C LEU A 32 -8.73 25.35 25.34
N ARG A 33 -7.56 25.69 25.91
CA ARG A 33 -6.34 24.88 25.83
C ARG A 33 -6.54 23.52 26.47
N VAL A 34 -7.13 23.45 27.67
CA VAL A 34 -7.42 22.18 28.35
C VAL A 34 -8.41 21.33 27.54
N PHE A 35 -9.44 21.95 26.97
CA PHE A 35 -10.42 21.28 26.13
C PHE A 35 -9.78 20.68 24.88
N LEU A 36 -9.03 21.47 24.11
CA LEU A 36 -8.36 21.00 22.89
C LEU A 36 -7.28 19.96 23.21
N SER A 37 -6.56 20.10 24.33
CA SER A 37 -5.57 19.09 24.75
C SER A 37 -6.24 17.74 25.02
N ARG A 38 -7.45 17.73 25.60
CA ARG A 38 -8.22 16.50 25.82
C ARG A 38 -8.61 15.83 24.51
N ILE A 39 -9.03 16.61 23.51
CA ILE A 39 -9.34 16.11 22.17
C ILE A 39 -8.07 15.58 21.50
N ALA A 40 -6.96 16.30 21.59
CA ALA A 40 -5.68 15.90 21.01
C ALA A 40 -5.15 14.60 21.61
N MET A 41 -5.25 14.41 22.93
CA MET A 41 -4.90 13.12 23.56
C MET A 41 -5.74 11.96 23.01
N ARG A 42 -7.05 12.17 22.80
CA ARG A 42 -7.93 11.14 22.22
C ARG A 42 -7.58 10.85 20.77
N PHE A 43 -7.35 11.89 19.97
CA PHE A 43 -6.89 11.76 18.58
C PHE A 43 -5.60 10.92 18.52
N HIS A 44 -4.57 11.34 19.26
CA HIS A 44 -3.28 10.67 19.31
C HIS A 44 -3.42 9.19 19.73
N SER A 45 -4.17 8.93 20.81
CA SER A 45 -4.36 7.55 21.30
C SER A 45 -5.10 6.67 20.28
N LEU A 46 -6.16 7.20 19.64
CA LEU A 46 -6.98 6.44 18.70
C LEU A 46 -6.25 6.15 17.38
N THR A 47 -5.54 7.15 16.85
CA THR A 47 -4.72 7.00 15.64
C THR A 47 -3.54 6.06 15.88
N ALA A 48 -2.86 6.17 17.03
CA ALA A 48 -1.80 5.22 17.41
C ALA A 48 -2.34 3.79 17.53
N ALA A 49 -3.48 3.59 18.21
CA ALA A 49 -4.14 2.30 18.31
C ALA A 49 -4.48 1.71 16.93
N ALA A 50 -5.08 2.51 16.04
CA ALA A 50 -5.42 2.11 14.68
C ALA A 50 -4.18 1.75 13.83
N LEU A 51 -3.08 2.49 14.02
CA LEU A 51 -1.79 2.23 13.38
C LEU A 51 -1.08 1.00 13.94
N HIS A 52 -1.20 0.69 15.23
CA HIS A 52 -0.58 -0.51 15.79
C HIS A 52 -1.45 -1.75 15.62
N GLY A 53 -2.71 -1.59 15.19
CA GLY A 53 -3.68 -2.67 15.10
C GLY A 53 -4.22 -3.10 16.47
N ASP A 54 -4.16 -2.23 17.47
CA ASP A 54 -4.70 -2.48 18.80
C ASP A 54 -6.15 -1.96 18.88
N TYR A 55 -7.10 -2.86 18.72
CA TYR A 55 -8.53 -2.52 18.62
C TYR A 55 -9.31 -2.76 19.92
N HIS A 56 -8.66 -3.19 21.00
CA HIS A 56 -9.33 -3.66 22.22
C HIS A 56 -9.27 -2.65 23.37
N GLY A 57 -8.86 -1.42 23.10
CA GLY A 57 -8.70 -0.35 24.09
C GLY A 57 -10.00 0.35 24.51
N VAL A 58 -9.84 1.51 25.16
CA VAL A 58 -10.94 2.34 25.70
C VAL A 58 -11.94 2.75 24.62
N GLU A 59 -11.47 2.93 23.38
CA GLU A 59 -12.27 3.35 22.23
C GLU A 59 -12.61 2.17 21.31
N ALA A 60 -12.69 0.93 21.83
CA ALA A 60 -13.01 -0.27 21.04
C ALA A 60 -14.29 -0.12 20.20
N ALA A 61 -15.30 0.58 20.73
CA ALA A 61 -16.54 0.89 20.03
C ALA A 61 -16.34 1.64 18.69
N PHE A 62 -15.28 2.43 18.55
CA PHE A 62 -14.94 3.08 17.27
C PHE A 62 -14.54 2.05 16.20
N PHE A 63 -13.84 0.98 16.60
CA PHE A 63 -13.37 -0.09 15.72
C PHE A 63 -14.41 -1.21 15.51
N GLU A 64 -15.47 -1.23 16.32
CA GLU A 64 -16.60 -2.16 16.24
C GLU A 64 -17.73 -1.54 15.39
N ARG A 65 -17.61 -1.64 14.06
CA ARG A 65 -18.71 -1.28 13.15
C ARG A 65 -19.49 -2.53 12.72
N PRO A 66 -20.83 -2.54 12.77
CA PRO A 66 -21.63 -3.69 12.35
C PRO A 66 -21.56 -3.89 10.82
N GLY A 67 -21.14 -5.08 10.38
CA GLY A 67 -21.08 -5.50 8.97
C GLY A 67 -19.80 -6.26 8.61
N ASP A 68 -19.78 -6.95 7.46
CA ASP A 68 -18.62 -7.73 6.95
C ASP A 68 -17.45 -6.86 6.46
N ALA A 69 -17.70 -5.57 6.22
CA ALA A 69 -16.63 -4.63 5.92
C ALA A 69 -15.97 -4.20 7.24
N CYS A 70 -14.76 -4.68 7.52
CA CYS A 70 -13.82 -3.89 8.32
C CYS A 70 -13.71 -2.52 7.65
N GLY A 71 -14.55 -1.57 8.06
CA GLY A 71 -14.51 -0.22 7.53
C GLY A 71 -13.15 0.43 7.76
N TYR A 72 -12.96 1.61 7.17
CA TYR A 72 -11.74 2.41 7.21
C TYR A 72 -11.15 2.62 8.63
N ALA A 73 -11.96 2.44 9.68
CA ALA A 73 -11.59 2.47 11.09
C ALA A 73 -10.42 1.53 11.46
N ARG A 74 -10.30 0.34 10.85
CA ARG A 74 -9.17 -0.57 11.10
C ARG A 74 -7.99 -0.30 10.16
N LEU A 75 -7.45 0.92 10.26
CA LEU A 75 -6.47 1.45 9.31
C LEU A 75 -5.32 0.49 9.00
N ARG A 76 -4.65 -0.10 10.01
CA ARG A 76 -3.55 -1.05 9.78
C ARG A 76 -3.93 -2.23 8.87
N ALA A 77 -5.11 -2.81 9.06
CA ALA A 77 -5.59 -3.91 8.21
C ALA A 77 -5.86 -3.45 6.78
N VAL A 78 -6.48 -2.27 6.63
CA VAL A 78 -6.73 -1.65 5.31
C VAL A 78 -5.41 -1.43 4.56
N ILE A 79 -4.41 -0.84 5.21
CA ILE A 79 -3.09 -0.64 4.61
C ILE A 79 -2.42 -1.96 4.21
N HIS A 80 -2.52 -3.01 5.03
CA HIS A 80 -1.97 -4.32 4.66
C HIS A 80 -2.64 -4.90 3.41
N ASN A 81 -3.95 -4.74 3.26
CA ASN A 81 -4.67 -5.18 2.07
C ASN A 81 -4.21 -4.40 0.83
N LEU A 82 -4.15 -3.06 0.91
CA LEU A 82 -3.67 -2.21 -0.19
C LEU A 82 -2.23 -2.54 -0.58
N ASN A 83 -1.33 -2.77 0.38
CA ASN A 83 0.06 -3.16 0.09
C ASN A 83 0.13 -4.54 -0.60
N THR A 84 -0.78 -5.46 -0.23
CA THR A 84 -0.86 -6.80 -0.84
C THR A 84 -1.40 -6.73 -2.27
N GLU A 85 -2.41 -5.90 -2.50
CA GLU A 85 -2.97 -5.59 -3.81
C GLU A 85 -1.91 -4.96 -4.70
N PHE A 86 -1.20 -3.93 -4.23
CA PHE A 86 -0.08 -3.31 -4.95
C PHE A 86 1.02 -4.30 -5.32
N ALA A 87 1.43 -5.16 -4.38
CA ALA A 87 2.44 -6.18 -4.65
C ALA A 87 1.99 -7.22 -5.69
N THR A 88 0.68 -7.46 -5.79
CA THR A 88 0.07 -8.36 -6.77
C THR A 88 -0.05 -7.68 -8.13
N GLU A 89 -0.52 -6.44 -8.15
CA GLU A 89 -0.65 -5.60 -9.34
C GLU A 89 0.71 -5.42 -10.03
N LEU A 90 1.75 -5.03 -9.28
CA LEU A 90 3.10 -4.91 -9.84
C LEU A 90 3.67 -6.25 -10.31
N ARG A 91 3.26 -7.37 -9.70
CA ARG A 91 3.70 -8.71 -10.14
C ARG A 91 3.05 -9.12 -11.44
N GLU A 92 1.79 -8.80 -11.62
CA GLU A 92 0.97 -9.28 -12.74
C GLU A 92 1.03 -8.33 -13.94
N HIS A 93 1.02 -7.03 -13.68
CA HIS A 93 0.91 -5.93 -14.66
C HIS A 93 2.14 -5.00 -14.71
N GLY A 94 3.15 -5.24 -13.87
CA GLY A 94 4.37 -4.43 -13.88
C GLY A 94 5.31 -4.66 -15.06
N GLN A 95 5.14 -5.75 -15.84
CA GLN A 95 5.95 -6.05 -17.03
C GLN A 95 5.25 -5.59 -18.30
N SER A 96 5.91 -4.74 -19.10
CA SER A 96 5.38 -4.25 -20.38
C SER A 96 5.12 -5.38 -21.40
N MET A 97 6.00 -6.38 -21.45
CA MET A 97 5.84 -7.58 -22.27
C MET A 97 5.98 -8.84 -21.42
N LYS A 98 4.92 -9.65 -21.41
CA LYS A 98 4.86 -10.91 -20.65
C LYS A 98 4.84 -12.10 -21.59
N VAL A 99 5.74 -13.06 -21.35
CA VAL A 99 5.78 -14.28 -22.17
C VAL A 99 4.65 -15.20 -21.74
N THR A 100 3.70 -15.47 -22.65
CA THR A 100 2.67 -16.48 -22.41
C THR A 100 3.26 -17.86 -22.65
N ALA A 101 3.27 -18.69 -21.60
CA ALA A 101 3.44 -20.12 -21.80
C ALA A 101 2.15 -20.63 -22.47
N ARG A 102 2.22 -21.02 -23.74
CA ARG A 102 1.18 -21.87 -24.31
C ARG A 102 1.08 -23.09 -23.41
N SER A 103 -0.04 -23.24 -22.73
CA SER A 103 -0.43 -24.49 -22.10
C SER A 103 -0.58 -25.53 -23.20
N ASP A 104 0.49 -26.24 -23.56
CA ASP A 104 0.38 -27.53 -24.23
C ASP A 104 -0.14 -28.53 -23.19
N SER A 105 -1.43 -28.43 -22.90
CA SER A 105 -2.19 -29.33 -22.05
C SER A 105 -3.63 -29.25 -22.52
N GLY A 106 -3.98 -30.13 -23.45
CA GLY A 106 -5.37 -30.39 -23.76
C GLY A 106 -6.06 -30.92 -22.50
N SER A 107 -6.89 -30.09 -21.89
CA SER A 107 -8.01 -30.55 -21.08
C SER A 107 -9.12 -29.53 -21.20
N ASP A 108 -10.20 -29.94 -21.86
CA ASP A 108 -11.49 -29.27 -21.84
C ASP A 108 -11.93 -29.01 -20.40
N THR A 109 -12.17 -27.75 -20.05
CA THR A 109 -13.22 -27.39 -19.10
C THR A 109 -13.76 -26.02 -19.48
N HIS A 110 -15.07 -26.02 -19.71
CA HIS A 110 -15.93 -24.87 -19.93
C HIS A 110 -15.96 -23.91 -18.74
N ASP A 111 -16.32 -22.66 -19.05
CA ASP A 111 -16.83 -21.57 -18.17
C ASP A 111 -15.76 -20.83 -17.35
N SER A 112 -15.65 -19.49 -17.35
CA SER A 112 -16.66 -18.46 -17.57
C SER A 112 -16.05 -17.24 -18.26
N ALA A 113 -16.83 -16.62 -19.14
CA ALA A 113 -16.67 -15.20 -19.47
C ALA A 113 -17.01 -14.38 -18.22
N SER A 114 -16.06 -13.59 -17.73
CA SER A 114 -16.37 -12.41 -16.93
C SER A 114 -15.20 -11.43 -16.90
N ASP A 115 -15.53 -10.26 -17.42
CA ASP A 115 -15.04 -8.91 -17.14
C ASP A 115 -13.85 -8.35 -17.95
N ASP A 116 -14.23 -7.40 -18.81
CA ASP A 116 -13.40 -6.48 -19.56
C ASP A 116 -12.69 -5.49 -18.62
N THR A 117 -11.64 -5.93 -17.92
CA THR A 117 -10.56 -5.00 -17.57
C THR A 117 -9.51 -5.13 -18.65
N ALA A 118 -9.31 -4.06 -19.42
CA ALA A 118 -8.28 -4.00 -20.45
C ALA A 118 -6.92 -4.43 -19.89
N ASP A 119 -6.53 -5.67 -20.15
CA ASP A 119 -5.20 -6.19 -19.80
C ASP A 119 -4.20 -5.47 -20.69
N ASP A 120 -3.71 -4.34 -20.21
CA ASP A 120 -2.73 -3.46 -20.88
C ASP A 120 -1.35 -4.14 -20.97
N ASN A 121 -1.19 -5.37 -20.46
CA ASN A 121 0.02 -6.15 -20.72
C ASN A 121 0.02 -6.67 -22.15
N ARG A 122 1.09 -6.36 -22.88
CA ARG A 122 1.35 -7.01 -24.16
C ARG A 122 1.84 -8.44 -23.92
N HIS A 123 0.93 -9.39 -24.00
CA HIS A 123 1.27 -10.82 -24.03
C HIS A 123 1.97 -11.16 -25.34
N VAL A 124 3.16 -11.74 -25.25
CA VAL A 124 3.98 -12.12 -26.39
C VAL A 124 4.42 -13.58 -26.30
N SER A 125 4.63 -14.21 -27.44
CA SER A 125 5.29 -15.51 -27.50
C SER A 125 6.78 -15.39 -27.13
N LEU A 126 7.39 -16.51 -26.75
CA LEU A 126 8.83 -16.56 -26.50
C LEU A 126 9.65 -16.15 -27.74
N ALA A 127 9.16 -16.47 -28.94
CA ALA A 127 9.81 -16.11 -30.19
C ALA A 127 9.79 -14.59 -30.43
N GLU A 128 8.68 -13.92 -30.14
CA GLU A 128 8.55 -12.47 -30.25
C GLU A 128 9.42 -11.75 -29.22
N MET A 129 9.47 -12.24 -27.97
CA MET A 129 10.37 -11.72 -26.94
C MET A 129 11.84 -11.84 -27.39
N ASN A 130 12.24 -13.00 -27.90
CA ASN A 130 13.59 -13.21 -28.41
C ASN A 130 13.90 -12.31 -29.61
N ALA A 131 12.95 -12.09 -30.52
CA ALA A 131 13.13 -11.19 -31.65
C ALA A 131 13.30 -9.73 -31.19
N PHE A 132 12.55 -9.31 -30.16
CA PHE A 132 12.71 -7.99 -29.54
C PHE A 132 14.10 -7.85 -28.89
N ILE A 133 14.51 -8.81 -28.06
CA ILE A 133 15.82 -8.81 -27.41
C ILE A 133 16.94 -8.83 -28.46
N LEU A 134 16.79 -9.57 -29.55
CA LEU A 134 17.77 -9.61 -30.63
C LEU A 134 17.93 -8.25 -31.32
N LYS A 135 16.82 -7.55 -31.56
CA LYS A 135 16.84 -6.18 -32.08
C LYS A 135 17.56 -5.23 -31.12
N LEU A 136 17.28 -5.36 -29.82
CA LEU A 136 17.90 -4.55 -28.77
C LEU A 136 19.41 -4.85 -28.65
N TYR A 137 19.79 -6.12 -28.70
CA TYR A 137 21.17 -6.60 -28.71
C TYR A 137 21.96 -6.00 -29.87
N ARG A 138 21.42 -6.05 -31.09
CA ARG A 138 22.08 -5.46 -32.27
C ARG A 138 22.26 -3.95 -32.17
N ARG A 139 21.33 -3.24 -31.49
CA ARG A 139 21.40 -1.78 -31.29
C ARG A 139 22.40 -1.38 -30.20
N THR A 140 22.46 -2.15 -29.13
CA THR A 140 23.29 -1.87 -27.95
C THR A 140 24.68 -2.47 -28.03
N ARG A 141 24.97 -3.24 -29.10
CA ARG A 141 26.22 -3.98 -29.25
C ARG A 141 27.44 -3.08 -29.19
N GLY A 142 28.35 -3.41 -28.29
CA GLY A 142 29.60 -2.70 -28.04
C GLY A 142 30.83 -3.52 -28.48
N ARG A 143 31.82 -3.60 -27.58
CA ARG A 143 33.11 -4.29 -27.81
C ARG A 143 33.11 -5.73 -27.30
N GLU A 144 31.97 -6.24 -26.85
CA GLU A 144 31.83 -7.61 -26.37
C GLU A 144 32.04 -8.65 -27.48
N LEU A 145 32.61 -9.80 -27.11
CA LEU A 145 32.78 -10.93 -28.01
C LEU A 145 31.41 -11.54 -28.35
N PRO A 146 31.21 -12.08 -29.58
CA PRO A 146 29.99 -12.80 -29.93
C PRO A 146 29.62 -13.85 -28.89
N GLY A 147 28.32 -14.04 -28.61
CA GLY A 147 27.84 -14.97 -27.59
C GLY A 147 27.67 -14.37 -26.19
N ASN A 148 28.20 -13.16 -25.97
CA ASN A 148 28.06 -12.43 -24.71
C ASN A 148 27.17 -11.21 -24.89
N TYR A 149 26.71 -10.64 -23.78
CA TYR A 149 25.97 -9.39 -23.75
C TYR A 149 26.62 -8.38 -22.83
N ASN A 150 26.42 -7.09 -23.11
CA ASN A 150 26.90 -6.00 -22.26
C ASN A 150 25.84 -5.55 -21.24
N HIS A 151 26.27 -4.78 -20.25
CA HIS A 151 25.38 -4.29 -19.19
C HIS A 151 24.35 -3.26 -19.70
N VAL A 152 24.60 -2.61 -20.85
CA VAL A 152 23.68 -1.64 -21.47
C VAL A 152 22.43 -2.34 -21.98
N LEU A 153 22.57 -3.51 -22.60
CA LEU A 153 21.43 -4.32 -23.05
C LEU A 153 20.51 -4.71 -21.89
N LEU A 154 21.09 -5.14 -20.77
CA LEU A 154 20.32 -5.48 -19.57
C LEU A 154 19.57 -4.27 -19.03
N ALA A 155 20.22 -3.09 -19.01
CA ALA A 155 19.61 -1.84 -18.56
C ALA A 155 18.44 -1.43 -19.47
N GLU A 156 18.65 -1.34 -20.79
CA GLU A 156 17.59 -0.96 -21.73
C GLU A 156 16.39 -1.93 -21.66
N LEU A 157 16.65 -3.23 -21.53
CA LEU A 157 15.59 -4.22 -21.36
C LEU A 157 14.84 -4.03 -20.04
N PHE A 158 15.57 -3.75 -18.95
CA PHE A 158 14.98 -3.48 -17.65
C PHE A 158 14.07 -2.26 -17.68
N HIS A 159 14.57 -1.11 -18.15
CA HIS A 159 13.81 0.13 -18.19
C HIS A 159 12.53 -0.03 -19.03
N PHE A 160 12.63 -0.64 -20.21
CA PHE A 160 11.46 -0.92 -21.05
C PHE A 160 10.44 -1.81 -20.33
N GLN A 161 10.91 -2.84 -19.61
CA GLN A 161 10.02 -3.78 -18.92
C GLN A 161 9.47 -3.25 -17.60
N SER A 162 10.00 -2.15 -17.06
CA SER A 162 9.55 -1.55 -15.81
C SER A 162 8.81 -0.22 -16.00
N GLU A 163 8.52 0.20 -17.23
CA GLU A 163 7.87 1.50 -17.53
C GLU A 163 6.58 1.73 -16.73
N ARG A 164 5.82 0.66 -16.46
CA ARG A 164 4.55 0.71 -15.73
C ARG A 164 4.70 0.81 -14.20
N TRP A 165 5.87 0.60 -13.64
CA TRP A 165 6.04 0.55 -12.17
C TRP A 165 5.69 1.88 -11.52
N LYS A 166 6.08 2.99 -12.17
CA LYS A 166 5.85 4.34 -11.65
C LYS A 166 4.36 4.63 -11.50
N ILE A 167 3.56 4.39 -12.55
CA ILE A 167 2.11 4.66 -12.52
C ILE A 167 1.40 3.78 -11.48
N ILE A 168 1.72 2.47 -11.44
CA ILE A 168 1.15 1.54 -10.44
C ILE A 168 1.48 1.99 -9.02
N ALA A 169 2.70 2.48 -8.76
CA ALA A 169 3.09 3.00 -7.45
C ALA A 169 2.35 4.28 -7.07
N TYR A 170 2.12 5.20 -8.01
CA TYR A 170 1.35 6.42 -7.76
C TYR A 170 -0.13 6.12 -7.48
N GLU A 171 -0.74 5.20 -8.22
CA GLU A 171 -2.11 4.75 -8.00
C GLU A 171 -2.26 4.14 -6.59
N HIS A 172 -1.31 3.29 -6.20
CA HIS A 172 -1.26 2.74 -4.84
C HIS A 172 -1.11 3.84 -3.77
N LEU A 173 -0.19 4.80 -3.95
CA LEU A 173 0.00 5.90 -3.00
C LEU A 173 -1.27 6.75 -2.85
N THR A 174 -2.00 6.99 -3.95
CA THR A 174 -3.30 7.67 -3.93
C THR A 174 -4.35 6.89 -3.18
N ALA A 175 -4.49 5.59 -3.44
CA ALA A 175 -5.42 4.75 -2.70
C ALA A 175 -5.13 4.75 -1.19
N VAL A 176 -3.86 4.64 -0.80
CA VAL A 176 -3.43 4.72 0.61
C VAL A 176 -3.79 6.09 1.22
N PHE A 177 -3.47 7.18 0.53
CA PHE A 177 -3.72 8.53 1.03
C PHE A 177 -5.21 8.79 1.25
N ASP A 178 -6.06 8.39 0.29
CA ASP A 178 -7.51 8.54 0.41
C ASP A 178 -8.07 7.78 1.62
N GLN A 179 -7.57 6.57 1.86
CA GLN A 179 -7.98 5.76 3.02
C GLN A 179 -7.55 6.39 4.35
N VAL A 180 -6.36 6.97 4.40
CA VAL A 180 -5.86 7.71 5.57
C VAL A 180 -6.68 8.98 5.81
N ARG A 181 -7.01 9.73 4.76
CA ARG A 181 -7.83 10.94 4.86
C ARG A 181 -9.23 10.62 5.40
N LEU A 182 -9.90 9.60 4.84
CA LEU A 182 -11.21 9.14 5.31
C LEU A 182 -11.17 8.65 6.76
N PHE A 183 -10.13 7.91 7.12
CA PHE A 183 -9.92 7.46 8.49
C PHE A 183 -9.76 8.64 9.47
N VAL A 184 -8.93 9.64 9.12
CA VAL A 184 -8.72 10.83 9.95
C VAL A 184 -10.02 11.63 10.10
N GLU A 185 -10.80 11.78 9.04
CA GLU A 185 -12.11 12.44 9.07
C GLU A 185 -13.05 11.74 10.07
N ASP A 186 -13.15 10.42 10.01
CA ASP A 186 -13.93 9.60 10.94
C ASP A 186 -13.44 9.73 12.40
N VAL A 187 -12.12 9.75 12.61
CA VAL A 187 -11.53 9.94 13.94
C VAL A 187 -11.91 11.31 14.52
N VAL A 188 -11.79 12.38 13.73
CA VAL A 188 -12.09 13.75 14.19
C VAL A 188 -13.58 13.88 14.54
N GLN A 189 -14.47 13.30 13.73
CA GLN A 189 -15.91 13.28 14.01
C GLN A 189 -16.26 12.47 15.27
N HIS A 190 -15.48 11.43 15.59
CA HIS A 190 -15.70 10.61 16.79
C HIS A 190 -15.25 11.29 18.09
N ILE A 191 -14.15 12.05 18.05
CA ILE A 191 -13.55 12.64 19.26
C ILE A 191 -14.22 13.94 19.72
N THR A 192 -14.99 14.61 18.85
CA THR A 192 -15.73 15.83 19.20
C THR A 192 -17.14 15.84 18.60
N THR A 193 -18.14 16.14 19.41
CA THR A 193 -19.53 16.35 18.96
C THR A 193 -19.79 17.79 18.50
N ASP A 194 -18.81 18.69 18.70
CA ASP A 194 -18.89 20.08 18.27
C ASP A 194 -18.45 20.20 16.80
N GLY A 195 -19.41 20.31 15.89
CA GLY A 195 -19.16 20.33 14.44
C GLY A 195 -18.20 21.45 14.00
N SER A 196 -18.26 22.63 14.62
CA SER A 196 -17.33 23.72 14.31
C SER A 196 -15.89 23.37 14.67
N VAL A 197 -15.69 22.76 15.84
CA VAL A 197 -14.37 22.30 16.29
C VAL A 197 -13.88 21.16 15.40
N SER A 198 -14.77 20.23 15.05
CA SER A 198 -14.48 19.11 14.16
C SER A 198 -13.92 19.60 12.83
N THR A 199 -14.59 20.58 12.20
CA THR A 199 -14.15 21.16 10.92
C THR A 199 -12.80 21.86 11.05
N GLU A 200 -12.62 22.77 12.03
CA GLU A 200 -11.35 23.49 12.19
C GLU A 200 -10.16 22.57 12.53
N VAL A 201 -10.38 21.52 13.32
CA VAL A 201 -9.34 20.52 13.62
C VAL A 201 -9.01 19.71 12.37
N PHE A 202 -10.02 19.24 11.64
CA PHE A 202 -9.81 18.48 10.41
C PHE A 202 -9.08 19.30 9.34
N ASP A 203 -9.48 20.55 9.10
CA ASP A 203 -8.85 21.43 8.12
C ASP A 203 -7.37 21.65 8.43
N ARG A 204 -7.03 21.82 9.72
CA ARG A 204 -5.63 21.94 10.15
C ARG A 204 -4.84 20.65 9.92
N ILE A 205 -5.40 19.49 10.28
CA ILE A 205 -4.77 18.19 10.05
C ILE A 205 -4.59 17.95 8.54
N HIS A 206 -5.57 18.34 7.73
CA HIS A 206 -5.55 18.16 6.28
C HIS A 206 -4.38 18.88 5.62
N ILE A 207 -4.01 20.08 6.09
CA ILE A 207 -2.81 20.79 5.60
C ILE A 207 -1.55 19.93 5.80
N TYR A 208 -1.39 19.33 6.98
CA TYR A 208 -0.24 18.45 7.24
C TYR A 208 -0.29 17.12 6.48
N LEU A 209 -1.49 16.60 6.19
CA LEU A 209 -1.67 15.43 5.33
C LEU A 209 -1.21 15.73 3.90
N GLU A 210 -1.60 16.88 3.34
CA GLU A 210 -1.16 17.31 2.00
C GLU A 210 0.37 17.52 1.93
N GLU A 211 0.97 18.14 2.95
CA GLU A 211 2.43 18.24 3.02
C GLU A 211 3.11 16.86 3.09
N SER A 212 2.51 15.93 3.83
CA SER A 212 2.97 14.56 3.95
C SER A 212 2.86 13.81 2.62
N ARG A 213 1.77 14.05 1.88
CA ARG A 213 1.57 13.54 0.52
C ARG A 213 2.65 14.05 -0.43
N SER A 214 2.92 15.35 -0.42
CA SER A 214 3.97 15.94 -1.25
C SER A 214 5.34 15.32 -0.98
N ARG A 215 5.71 15.12 0.30
CA ARG A 215 6.97 14.44 0.66
C ARG A 215 7.01 12.98 0.20
N ALA A 216 5.87 12.29 0.25
CA ALA A 216 5.75 10.92 -0.25
C ALA A 216 5.95 10.85 -1.77
N ASP A 217 5.33 11.77 -2.52
CA ASP A 217 5.52 11.89 -3.98
C ASP A 217 6.99 12.17 -4.34
N GLU A 218 7.67 13.04 -3.59
CA GLU A 218 9.11 13.31 -3.77
C GLU A 218 10.00 12.10 -3.49
N GLU A 219 9.70 11.30 -2.45
CA GLU A 219 10.44 10.07 -2.15
C GLU A 219 10.18 9.00 -3.22
N LEU A 220 8.94 8.85 -3.69
CA LEU A 220 8.60 7.95 -4.79
C LEU A 220 9.38 8.33 -6.06
N GLU A 221 9.45 9.62 -6.38
CA GLU A 221 10.19 10.10 -7.53
C GLU A 221 11.70 9.82 -7.41
N ARG A 222 12.28 9.99 -6.22
CA ARG A 222 13.68 9.61 -5.94
C ARG A 222 13.92 8.11 -6.12
N LEU A 223 13.02 7.27 -5.61
CA LEU A 223 13.12 5.81 -5.79
C LEU A 223 12.97 5.40 -7.26
N TRP A 224 12.17 6.12 -8.04
CA TRP A 224 12.05 5.87 -9.47
C TRP A 224 13.30 6.33 -10.24
N ASP A 225 13.86 7.49 -9.88
CA ASP A 225 15.13 7.98 -10.45
C ASP A 225 16.26 6.97 -10.20
N ASP A 226 16.38 6.44 -8.97
CA ASP A 226 17.33 5.36 -8.65
C ASP A 226 17.18 4.14 -9.58
N ASN A 227 15.94 3.74 -9.89
CA ASN A 227 15.66 2.62 -10.81
C ASN A 227 15.86 2.95 -12.29
N SER A 228 15.95 4.23 -12.64
CA SER A 228 16.22 4.70 -14.00
C SER A 228 17.72 4.66 -14.36
N HIS A 229 18.58 4.37 -13.38
CA HIS A 229 20.02 4.17 -13.56
C HIS A 229 20.37 2.70 -13.85
N GLN A 230 21.66 2.42 -14.05
CA GLN A 230 22.18 1.09 -14.35
C GLN A 230 21.76 0.05 -13.27
N PRO A 231 21.18 -1.09 -13.68
CA PRO A 231 20.89 -2.21 -12.79
C PRO A 231 22.09 -2.64 -11.92
N ILE A 232 21.89 -2.61 -10.60
CA ILE A 232 22.86 -3.10 -9.61
C ILE A 232 22.17 -3.94 -8.54
N THR A 233 22.81 -5.03 -8.10
CA THR A 233 22.29 -5.83 -7.00
C THR A 233 23.42 -6.53 -6.23
N TYR A 234 23.32 -6.50 -4.91
CA TYR A 234 24.17 -7.27 -3.99
C TYR A 234 23.41 -8.46 -3.39
N ASN A 235 22.20 -8.72 -3.88
CA ASN A 235 21.35 -9.78 -3.38
C ASN A 235 21.80 -11.14 -3.96
N HIS A 236 22.24 -12.06 -3.10
CA HIS A 236 22.69 -13.41 -3.47
C HIS A 236 21.62 -14.23 -4.24
N TYR A 237 20.33 -13.92 -4.07
CA TYR A 237 19.28 -14.54 -4.85
C TYR A 237 19.46 -14.33 -6.37
N TYR A 238 20.11 -13.25 -6.80
CA TYR A 238 20.40 -13.03 -8.22
C TYR A 238 21.31 -14.12 -8.79
N THR A 239 22.42 -14.42 -8.11
CA THR A 239 23.36 -15.46 -8.55
C THR A 239 22.72 -16.84 -8.52
N ASP A 240 21.92 -17.12 -7.49
CA ASP A 240 21.20 -18.39 -7.35
C ASP A 240 20.15 -18.55 -8.46
N ASN A 241 19.40 -17.49 -8.77
CA ASN A 241 18.39 -17.50 -9.83
C ASN A 241 19.03 -17.75 -11.21
N ILE A 242 20.19 -17.15 -11.50
CA ILE A 242 20.92 -17.39 -12.76
C ILE A 242 21.44 -18.82 -12.84
N GLN A 243 22.07 -19.31 -11.76
CA GLN A 243 22.56 -20.69 -11.68
C GLN A 243 21.43 -21.69 -11.94
N ASN A 244 20.29 -21.48 -11.29
CA ASN A 244 19.09 -22.30 -11.48
C ASN A 244 18.54 -22.21 -12.91
N ALA A 245 18.50 -21.01 -13.50
CA ALA A 245 18.05 -20.83 -14.89
C ALA A 245 18.97 -21.58 -15.88
N ARG A 246 20.30 -21.47 -15.72
CA ARG A 246 21.29 -22.19 -16.53
C ARG A 246 21.19 -23.71 -16.36
N ALA A 247 21.03 -24.19 -15.13
CA ALA A 247 20.85 -25.61 -14.84
C ALA A 247 19.56 -26.16 -15.46
N ASN A 248 18.44 -25.42 -15.37
CA ASN A 248 17.17 -25.81 -15.96
C ASN A 248 17.24 -25.84 -17.49
N ALA A 249 17.86 -24.84 -18.13
CA ALA A 249 18.08 -24.83 -19.57
C ALA A 249 18.94 -26.02 -20.03
N THR A 250 20.01 -26.32 -19.30
CA THR A 250 20.87 -27.48 -19.57
C THR A 250 20.11 -28.79 -19.41
N ARG A 251 19.32 -28.94 -18.34
CA ARG A 251 18.48 -30.10 -18.10
C ARG A 251 17.44 -30.30 -19.21
N TYR A 252 16.86 -29.21 -19.72
CA TYR A 252 15.93 -29.25 -20.85
C TYR A 252 16.63 -29.75 -22.12
N ARG A 253 17.81 -29.21 -22.46
CA ARG A 253 18.61 -29.69 -23.60
C ARG A 253 18.98 -31.17 -23.47
N ILE A 254 19.39 -31.61 -22.28
CA ILE A 254 19.68 -33.02 -22.01
C ILE A 254 18.44 -33.88 -22.26
N LYS A 255 17.27 -33.49 -21.73
CA LYS A 255 16.01 -34.22 -21.95
C LYS A 255 15.66 -34.29 -23.43
N GLN A 256 15.84 -33.21 -24.19
CA GLN A 256 15.56 -33.17 -25.61
C GLN A 256 16.55 -34.05 -26.40
N ALA A 257 17.84 -34.01 -26.06
CA ALA A 257 18.86 -34.89 -26.63
C ALA A 257 18.55 -36.36 -26.37
N MET A 258 18.17 -36.71 -25.14
CA MET A 258 17.74 -38.07 -24.77
C MET A 258 16.50 -38.49 -25.56
N HIS A 259 15.51 -37.61 -25.70
CA HIS A 259 14.32 -37.90 -26.50
C HIS A 259 14.68 -38.15 -27.97
N ASN A 260 15.47 -37.27 -28.59
CA ASN A 260 15.90 -37.42 -29.98
C ASN A 260 16.74 -38.69 -30.21
N ALA A 261 17.57 -39.08 -29.23
CA ALA A 261 18.33 -40.33 -29.28
C ALA A 261 17.46 -41.60 -29.11
N SER A 262 16.26 -41.47 -28.54
CA SER A 262 15.27 -42.56 -28.41
C SER A 262 14.38 -42.74 -29.65
N VAL A 263 14.29 -41.73 -30.51
CA VAL A 263 13.49 -41.79 -31.74
C VAL A 263 14.18 -42.74 -32.74
N GLY A 264 13.54 -43.87 -33.03
CA GLY A 264 14.02 -44.87 -33.99
C GLY A 264 14.60 -46.15 -33.38
N VAL A 265 14.63 -46.29 -32.04
CA VAL A 265 15.14 -47.48 -31.35
C VAL A 265 14.07 -48.00 -30.38
N TYR A 266 13.60 -49.24 -30.60
CA TYR A 266 12.71 -50.04 -29.75
C TYR A 266 11.52 -49.30 -29.08
N ASN A 267 10.40 -49.13 -29.81
CA ASN A 267 9.09 -48.73 -29.25
C ASN A 267 9.10 -47.49 -28.34
N GLY A 268 9.98 -46.50 -28.60
CA GLY A 268 9.97 -45.21 -27.90
C GLY A 268 10.42 -45.27 -26.43
N LYS A 269 11.04 -46.36 -25.97
CA LYS A 269 11.64 -46.46 -24.64
C LYS A 269 13.16 -46.43 -24.73
N LEU A 270 13.77 -45.47 -24.06
CA LEU A 270 15.23 -45.30 -23.99
C LEU A 270 15.85 -46.43 -23.15
N HIS A 271 16.34 -47.49 -23.80
CA HIS A 271 17.27 -48.43 -23.19
C HIS A 271 18.68 -47.88 -23.36
N ILE A 272 19.18 -47.12 -22.37
CA ILE A 272 20.63 -46.91 -22.24
C ILE A 272 21.16 -48.21 -21.65
N SER A 273 21.64 -49.12 -22.49
CA SER A 273 22.43 -50.24 -22.00
C SER A 273 23.73 -49.65 -21.45
N ASN A 274 24.36 -50.27 -20.44
CA ASN A 274 25.66 -49.83 -19.91
C ASN A 274 26.81 -50.17 -20.89
N THR A 275 26.65 -49.81 -22.17
CA THR A 275 27.59 -50.07 -23.26
C THR A 275 28.24 -48.77 -23.70
N VAL A 276 29.52 -48.84 -24.08
CA VAL A 276 30.31 -47.69 -24.53
C VAL A 276 29.67 -47.00 -25.75
N ALA A 277 29.04 -47.77 -26.65
CA ALA A 277 28.37 -47.25 -27.84
C ALA A 277 27.12 -46.41 -27.54
N ASP A 278 26.34 -46.76 -26.52
CA ASP A 278 25.17 -45.98 -26.12
C ASP A 278 25.58 -44.68 -25.41
N ALA A 279 26.68 -44.72 -24.63
CA ALA A 279 27.28 -43.53 -24.03
C ALA A 279 27.83 -42.56 -25.09
N GLU A 280 28.51 -43.05 -26.13
CA GLU A 280 28.98 -42.25 -27.26
C GLU A 280 27.84 -41.63 -28.06
N LYS A 281 26.75 -42.37 -28.29
CA LYS A 281 25.54 -41.83 -28.94
C LYS A 281 24.91 -40.70 -28.14
N LEU A 282 24.79 -40.87 -26.82
CA LEU A 282 24.31 -39.81 -25.93
C LEU A 282 25.22 -38.58 -25.98
N LEU A 283 26.54 -38.80 -25.93
CA LEU A 283 27.54 -37.73 -25.98
C LEU A 283 27.48 -36.96 -27.32
N HIS A 284 27.29 -37.66 -28.44
CA HIS A 284 27.07 -37.04 -29.74
C HIS A 284 25.72 -36.30 -29.84
N ALA A 285 24.65 -36.83 -29.26
CA ALA A 285 23.36 -36.15 -29.21
C ALA A 285 23.43 -34.85 -28.38
N LEU A 286 24.20 -34.86 -27.28
CA LEU A 286 24.48 -33.67 -26.47
C LEU A 286 25.34 -32.65 -27.21
N GLN A 287 26.37 -33.08 -27.93
CA GLN A 287 27.23 -32.20 -28.73
C GLN A 287 26.44 -31.49 -29.85
N ARG A 288 25.48 -32.16 -30.48
CA ARG A 288 24.61 -31.57 -31.52
C ARG A 288 23.63 -30.52 -30.98
N GLN A 289 23.39 -30.49 -29.67
CA GLN A 289 22.51 -29.54 -29.00
C GLN A 289 23.23 -28.27 -28.53
N VAL A 290 24.54 -28.15 -28.75
CA VAL A 290 25.28 -26.90 -28.53
C VAL A 290 24.79 -25.87 -29.54
N SER A 291 24.20 -24.78 -29.06
CA SER A 291 23.80 -23.63 -29.90
C SER A 291 25.06 -23.10 -30.62
N VAL A 292 25.04 -23.16 -31.95
CA VAL A 292 26.12 -22.64 -32.81
C VAL A 292 25.87 -21.16 -33.15
N ASP A 293 24.64 -20.68 -32.91
CA ASP A 293 24.27 -19.28 -33.13
C ASP A 293 24.62 -18.43 -31.90
N MET A 294 25.69 -17.66 -32.05
CA MET A 294 26.21 -16.77 -31.01
C MET A 294 25.21 -15.65 -30.64
N GLU A 295 24.30 -15.25 -31.52
CA GLU A 295 23.28 -14.24 -31.20
C GLU A 295 22.15 -14.87 -30.37
N GLU A 296 21.71 -16.07 -30.72
CA GLU A 296 20.69 -16.81 -29.95
C GLU A 296 21.19 -17.11 -28.52
N GLN A 297 22.47 -17.51 -28.39
CA GLN A 297 23.08 -17.72 -27.09
C GLN A 297 23.08 -16.44 -26.24
N ALA A 298 23.48 -15.30 -26.81
CA ALA A 298 23.50 -14.02 -26.11
C ALA A 298 22.09 -13.60 -25.65
N CYS A 299 21.08 -13.75 -26.50
CA CYS A 299 19.68 -13.46 -26.15
C CYS A 299 19.17 -14.35 -25.01
N SER A 300 19.47 -15.65 -25.03
CA SER A 300 19.07 -16.57 -23.98
C SER A 300 19.75 -16.26 -22.63
N GLU A 301 21.03 -15.91 -22.65
CA GLU A 301 21.79 -15.50 -21.45
C GLU A 301 21.20 -14.21 -20.85
N VAL A 302 20.92 -13.19 -21.69
CA VAL A 302 20.26 -11.94 -21.27
C VAL A 302 18.92 -12.20 -20.65
N LEU A 303 18.06 -13.00 -21.28
CA LEU A 303 16.71 -13.26 -20.79
C LEU A 303 16.73 -13.91 -19.40
N ALA A 304 17.66 -14.85 -19.17
CA ALA A 304 17.86 -15.47 -17.87
C ALA A 304 18.37 -14.47 -16.82
N GLY A 305 19.39 -13.67 -17.15
CA GLY A 305 19.93 -12.63 -16.27
C GLY A 305 18.88 -11.56 -15.93
N PHE A 306 18.15 -11.09 -16.93
CA PHE A 306 17.04 -10.15 -16.78
C PHE A 306 15.95 -10.72 -15.87
N SER A 307 15.48 -11.95 -16.11
CA SER A 307 14.42 -12.56 -15.29
C SER A 307 14.82 -12.68 -13.82
N ALA A 308 16.08 -13.03 -13.57
CA ALA A 308 16.65 -13.12 -12.24
C ALA A 308 16.73 -11.74 -11.56
N TYR A 309 17.23 -10.73 -12.26
CA TYR A 309 17.36 -9.36 -11.75
C TYR A 309 15.99 -8.71 -11.52
N TYR A 310 15.10 -8.75 -12.51
CA TYR A 310 13.78 -8.14 -12.47
C TYR A 310 12.97 -8.63 -11.26
N LYS A 311 13.03 -9.93 -10.97
CA LYS A 311 12.36 -10.52 -9.81
C LYS A 311 12.87 -9.93 -8.48
N VAL A 312 14.18 -9.68 -8.37
CA VAL A 312 14.79 -9.07 -7.17
C VAL A 312 14.41 -7.60 -7.11
N ALA A 313 14.66 -6.84 -8.18
CA ALA A 313 14.38 -5.41 -8.26
C ALA A 313 12.91 -5.10 -7.94
N ARG A 314 11.97 -5.86 -8.48
CA ARG A 314 10.53 -5.67 -8.23
C ARG A 314 10.17 -5.82 -6.76
N LYS A 315 10.71 -6.86 -6.10
CA LYS A 315 10.47 -7.08 -4.67
C LYS A 315 11.03 -5.93 -3.83
N THR A 316 12.26 -5.54 -4.11
CA THR A 316 12.90 -4.39 -3.45
C THR A 316 12.11 -3.10 -3.66
N PHE A 317 11.61 -2.86 -4.86
CA PHE A 317 10.80 -1.68 -5.17
C PHE A 317 9.49 -1.67 -4.37
N VAL A 318 8.76 -2.79 -4.32
CA VAL A 318 7.54 -2.92 -3.50
C VAL A 318 7.84 -2.61 -2.04
N ASP A 319 8.87 -3.25 -1.47
CA ASP A 319 9.25 -3.03 -0.08
C ASP A 319 9.64 -1.56 0.17
N ASN A 320 10.37 -0.93 -0.76
CA ASN A 320 10.77 0.47 -0.66
C ASN A 320 9.57 1.42 -0.73
N ILE A 321 8.60 1.19 -1.61
CA ILE A 321 7.38 2.00 -1.66
C ILE A 321 6.61 1.85 -0.35
N CYS A 322 6.36 0.63 0.12
CA CYS A 322 5.61 0.43 1.35
C CYS A 322 6.33 1.04 2.57
N ILE A 323 7.65 0.88 2.69
CA ILE A 323 8.41 1.32 3.89
C ILE A 323 8.82 2.79 3.83
N GLN A 324 9.35 3.22 2.69
CA GLN A 324 9.99 4.53 2.56
C GLN A 324 9.03 5.61 2.10
N VAL A 325 7.98 5.25 1.35
CA VAL A 325 6.95 6.19 0.89
C VAL A 325 5.76 6.16 1.84
N VAL A 326 5.06 5.03 1.92
CA VAL A 326 3.81 4.90 2.69
C VAL A 326 4.07 4.99 4.21
N GLU A 327 4.85 4.07 4.78
CA GLU A 327 5.06 4.06 6.23
C GLU A 327 5.73 5.34 6.71
N ARG A 328 6.82 5.77 6.05
CA ARG A 328 7.62 6.91 6.50
C ARG A 328 6.86 8.23 6.42
N HIS A 329 6.22 8.52 5.29
CA HIS A 329 5.67 9.84 5.04
C HIS A 329 4.18 9.95 5.34
N ILE A 330 3.40 8.88 5.17
CA ILE A 330 1.94 8.92 5.37
C ILE A 330 1.55 8.44 6.78
N LEU A 331 2.15 7.35 7.27
CA LEU A 331 1.63 6.66 8.46
C LEU A 331 2.34 7.03 9.76
N ARG A 332 3.68 7.04 9.81
CA ARG A 332 4.43 7.18 11.06
C ARG A 332 4.11 8.45 11.85
N GLY A 333 3.86 9.56 11.16
CA GLY A 333 3.56 10.85 11.78
C GLY A 333 2.07 11.08 12.10
N LEU A 334 1.19 10.13 11.76
CA LEU A 334 -0.26 10.31 11.89
C LEU A 334 -0.71 10.70 13.31
N PRO A 335 -0.21 10.08 14.39
CA PRO A 335 -0.61 10.44 15.76
C PRO A 335 -0.14 11.83 16.19
N ASP A 336 0.90 12.35 15.55
CA ASP A 336 1.53 13.62 15.89
C ASP A 336 0.91 14.79 15.10
N LEU A 337 0.00 14.54 14.16
CA LEU A 337 -0.71 15.58 13.40
C LEU A 337 -1.57 16.49 14.29
N PHE A 338 -2.05 15.95 15.41
CA PHE A 338 -2.80 16.72 16.40
C PHE A 338 -2.56 16.15 17.80
N SER A 339 -1.63 16.77 18.53
CA SER A 339 -1.15 16.31 19.83
C SER A 339 -1.31 17.37 20.93
N PRO A 340 -1.28 16.98 22.22
CA PRO A 340 -1.27 17.94 23.31
C PRO A 340 -0.12 18.95 23.21
N GLU A 341 1.03 18.52 22.70
CA GLU A 341 2.20 19.37 22.47
C GLU A 341 1.91 20.43 21.40
N SER A 342 1.26 20.07 20.29
CA SER A 342 0.88 21.04 19.27
C SER A 342 -0.15 22.05 19.80
N VAL A 343 -1.11 21.59 20.60
CA VAL A 343 -2.12 22.47 21.24
C VAL A 343 -1.48 23.42 22.26
N ALA A 344 -0.48 22.97 23.01
CA ALA A 344 0.24 23.81 23.96
C ALA A 344 0.95 24.99 23.29
N ALA A 345 1.37 24.83 22.03
CA ALA A 345 2.03 25.86 21.24
C ALA A 345 1.06 26.87 20.58
N TYR A 346 -0.26 26.62 20.59
CA TYR A 346 -1.23 27.53 19.97
C TYR A 346 -1.36 28.85 20.74
N THR A 347 -1.47 29.94 19.96
CA THR A 347 -1.77 31.27 20.50
C THR A 347 -3.20 31.33 21.02
N ASP A 348 -3.51 32.33 21.83
CA ASP A 348 -4.86 32.48 22.37
C ASP A 348 -5.89 32.79 21.26
N GLU A 349 -5.47 33.44 20.16
CA GLU A 349 -6.29 33.64 18.98
C GLU A 349 -6.59 32.33 18.25
N ASP A 350 -5.59 31.45 18.09
CA ASP A 350 -5.79 30.13 17.49
C ASP A 350 -6.75 29.29 18.33
N LEU A 351 -6.57 29.28 19.65
CA LEU A 351 -7.47 28.57 20.57
C LEU A 351 -8.92 29.08 20.46
N GLN A 352 -9.10 30.40 20.38
CA GLN A 352 -10.41 31.01 20.22
C GLN A 352 -11.03 30.67 18.87
N ARG A 353 -10.23 30.65 17.80
CA ARG A 353 -10.69 30.28 16.46
C ARG A 353 -11.15 28.82 16.39
N ILE A 354 -10.38 27.90 16.97
CA ILE A 354 -10.63 26.45 16.86
C ILE A 354 -11.76 26.02 17.80
N ALA A 355 -11.75 26.50 19.06
CA ALA A 355 -12.61 25.98 20.12
C ALA A 355 -13.51 27.01 20.79
N GLY A 356 -13.50 28.27 20.33
CA GLY A 356 -14.34 29.33 20.86
C GLY A 356 -15.82 28.98 20.75
N GLU A 357 -16.59 29.26 21.80
CA GLU A 357 -18.04 29.10 21.75
C GLU A 357 -18.62 30.23 20.89
N GLY A 358 -19.46 29.89 19.91
CA GLY A 358 -20.23 30.88 19.16
C GLY A 358 -21.24 31.62 20.06
N ASP A 359 -21.61 32.84 19.68
CA ASP A 359 -22.49 33.72 20.45
C ASP A 359 -23.83 33.06 20.81
N GLU A 360 -24.38 32.23 19.92
CA GLU A 360 -25.61 31.47 20.18
C GLU A 360 -25.43 30.43 21.29
N ARG A 361 -24.31 29.69 21.30
CA ARG A 361 -24.01 28.70 22.34
C ARG A 361 -23.76 29.38 23.68
N MET A 362 -23.01 30.48 23.68
CA MET A 362 -22.79 31.30 24.87
C MET A 362 -24.11 31.84 25.43
N THR A 363 -24.97 32.38 24.57
CA THR A 363 -26.28 32.92 24.96
C THR A 363 -27.20 31.83 25.51
N LYS A 364 -27.28 30.69 24.82
CA LYS A 364 -28.09 29.55 25.25
C LYS A 364 -27.59 28.98 26.58
N ARG A 365 -26.27 28.85 26.76
CA ARG A 365 -25.65 28.43 28.02
C ARG A 365 -26.04 29.37 29.15
N LYS A 366 -25.93 30.68 28.94
CA LYS A 366 -26.30 31.70 29.94
C LYS A 366 -27.79 31.59 30.32
N GLN A 367 -28.68 31.50 29.32
CA GLN A 367 -30.12 31.33 29.56
C GLN A 367 -30.44 30.07 30.38
N LEU A 368 -29.78 28.94 30.09
CA LEU A 368 -29.98 27.69 30.83
C LEU A 368 -29.39 27.75 32.25
N GLN A 369 -28.25 28.44 32.44
CA GLN A 369 -27.67 28.67 33.76
C GLN A 369 -28.61 29.55 34.61
N ASP A 370 -29.07 30.67 34.07
CA ASP A 370 -30.02 31.58 34.75
C ASP A 370 -31.33 30.84 35.09
N LEU A 371 -31.86 30.05 34.15
CA LEU A 371 -33.06 29.23 34.40
C LEU A 371 -32.84 28.20 35.52
N ARG A 372 -31.69 27.51 35.53
CA ARG A 372 -31.35 26.53 36.56
C ARG A 372 -31.25 27.18 37.94
N GLU A 373 -30.58 28.32 38.05
CA GLU A 373 -30.45 29.06 39.32
C GLU A 373 -31.82 29.49 39.85
N ASN A 374 -32.67 30.03 38.98
CA ASN A 374 -34.03 30.44 39.33
C ASN A 374 -34.90 29.26 39.79
N LEU A 375 -34.81 28.11 39.11
CA LEU A 375 -35.54 26.89 39.50
C LEU A 375 -35.06 26.33 40.85
N ILE A 376 -33.76 26.34 41.11
CA ILE A 376 -33.19 25.92 42.41
C ILE A 376 -33.65 26.86 43.53
N ALA A 377 -33.62 28.17 43.29
CA ALA A 377 -34.11 29.16 44.25
C ALA A 377 -35.60 28.95 44.56
N ALA A 378 -36.45 28.81 43.53
CA ALA A 378 -37.89 28.54 43.70
C ALA A 378 -38.16 27.22 44.45
N LEU A 379 -37.38 26.17 44.19
CA LEU A 379 -37.48 24.91 44.92
C LEU A 379 -37.08 25.06 46.40
N SER A 380 -36.10 25.91 46.70
CA SER A 380 -35.66 26.20 48.06
C SER A 380 -36.71 27.00 48.85
N ASP A 381 -37.35 27.98 48.21
CA ASP A 381 -38.44 28.76 48.81
C ASP A 381 -39.68 27.91 49.06
N LEU A 382 -40.00 26.98 48.15
CA LEU A 382 -41.09 26.02 48.33
C LEU A 382 -40.82 24.99 49.45
N ARG A 383 -39.58 24.87 49.95
CA ARG A 383 -39.18 23.97 51.04
C ARG A 383 -39.21 24.63 52.42
N ARG A 384 -39.12 25.97 52.48
CA ARG A 384 -39.46 26.75 53.67
C ARG A 384 -40.97 26.75 53.88
#